data_AF-A0A366IFN0-F1
#
_entry.id   AF-A0A366IFN0-F1
#
_cell.length_a   1.000
_cell.length_b   1.000
_cell.length_c   1.000
_cell.angle_alpha   90.00
_cell.angle_beta   90.00
_cell.angle_gamma   90.00
#
_symmetry.space_group_name_H-M   'P 1'
#
loop_
_entity.id
_entity.type
_entity.pdbx_description
1 polymer ?
#
loop_
_entity_poly.entity_id
_entity_poly.type
_entity_poly.pdbx_seq_one_letter_code
_entity_poly.pdbx_strand_id
1 'polypeptide(L)'
;MVDITDILENATVDLLFRFKEESPNLISLNRNNFSDIIKAADRQGQLKDTEIDMYLRMLSDEDFISLIAPAIEKGQFQWIKEENYSLLVEDYTPSKKKDYLFINEKYLTRLLIKTYIRYEWVLKAMAIDYAKYLDGDLMETYKEYFENNNRVIELILLEGYYDESANHWKIDLEHNILIYSFGKKEVIWTKGEAENRFEELI
;
A
#
# COMPACT_ATOMS: atom_id res chain seq x y z
N MET A 1 -23.19 28.53 17.83
CA MET A 1 -21.75 28.31 17.62
C MET A 1 -21.67 27.15 16.64
N VAL A 2 -20.95 27.32 15.55
CA VAL A 2 -20.83 26.26 14.54
C VAL A 2 -19.83 25.24 15.05
N ASP A 3 -20.19 23.97 15.10
CA ASP A 3 -19.29 22.91 15.53
C ASP A 3 -18.46 22.41 14.35
N ILE A 4 -17.13 22.58 14.43
CA ILE A 4 -16.19 22.18 13.38
C ILE A 4 -16.20 20.66 13.22
N THR A 5 -16.38 19.90 14.31
CA THR A 5 -16.46 18.44 14.27
C THR A 5 -17.68 18.00 13.47
N ASP A 6 -18.85 18.57 13.76
CA ASP A 6 -20.07 18.29 12.99
C ASP A 6 -19.93 18.64 11.51
N ILE A 7 -19.24 19.73 11.17
CA ILE A 7 -18.98 20.10 9.77
C ILE A 7 -18.16 19.01 9.07
N LEU A 8 -17.06 18.57 9.69
CA LEU A 8 -16.14 17.61 9.11
C LEU A 8 -16.77 16.22 8.95
N GLU A 9 -17.50 15.75 9.97
CA GLU A 9 -18.15 14.42 9.96
C GLU A 9 -19.24 14.30 8.89
N ASN A 10 -19.92 15.41 8.58
CA ASN A 10 -20.99 15.46 7.59
C ASN A 10 -20.52 15.88 6.18
N ALA A 11 -19.23 16.21 6.01
CA ALA A 11 -18.67 16.59 4.73
C ALA A 11 -18.50 15.38 3.80
N THR A 12 -18.59 15.62 2.49
CA THR A 12 -18.21 14.63 1.48
C THR A 12 -16.74 14.80 1.10
N VAL A 13 -16.11 13.74 0.59
CA VAL A 13 -14.72 13.82 0.09
C VAL A 13 -14.56 14.95 -0.95
N ASP A 14 -15.50 15.10 -1.88
CA ASP A 14 -15.47 16.15 -2.89
C ASP A 14 -15.48 17.55 -2.28
N LEU A 15 -16.20 17.72 -1.18
CA LEU A 15 -16.29 18.98 -0.47
C LEU A 15 -14.96 19.28 0.26
N LEU A 16 -14.45 18.30 1.01
CA LEU A 16 -13.22 18.42 1.80
C LEU A 16 -12.01 18.82 0.94
N PHE A 17 -11.96 18.35 -0.31
CA PHE A 17 -10.83 18.55 -1.21
C PHE A 17 -11.14 19.41 -2.44
N ARG A 18 -12.37 19.93 -2.54
CA ARG A 18 -12.84 20.78 -3.65
C ARG A 18 -12.55 20.18 -5.04
N PHE A 19 -12.86 18.89 -5.23
CA PHE A 19 -12.69 18.25 -6.53
C PHE A 19 -13.62 18.92 -7.57
N LYS A 20 -13.04 19.41 -8.67
CA LYS A 20 -13.78 20.16 -9.71
C LYS A 20 -14.20 19.31 -10.91
N GLU A 21 -13.44 18.26 -11.24
CA GLU A 21 -13.66 17.45 -12.45
C GLU A 21 -13.43 15.97 -12.16
N GLU A 22 -12.18 15.55 -11.96
CA GLU A 22 -11.82 14.17 -11.59
C GLU A 22 -11.20 14.13 -10.20
N SER A 23 -11.59 13.12 -9.42
CA SER A 23 -10.95 12.84 -8.13
C SER A 23 -9.52 12.33 -8.38
N PRO A 24 -8.52 12.81 -7.60
CA PRO A 24 -7.16 12.35 -7.72
C PRO A 24 -7.06 10.86 -7.35
N ASN A 25 -6.02 10.20 -7.84
CA ASN A 25 -5.72 8.81 -7.45
C ASN A 25 -5.17 8.69 -6.02
N LEU A 26 -4.60 9.77 -5.49
CA LEU A 26 -3.97 9.84 -4.17
C LEU A 26 -4.31 11.17 -3.50
N ILE A 27 -4.71 11.11 -2.24
CA ILE A 27 -4.85 12.25 -1.34
C ILE A 27 -3.73 12.14 -0.30
N SER A 28 -2.89 13.17 -0.20
CA SER A 28 -1.89 13.28 0.87
C SER A 28 -2.33 14.34 1.87
N LEU A 29 -2.35 13.95 3.15
CA LEU A 29 -2.78 14.77 4.27
C LEU A 29 -1.64 15.00 5.25
N ASN A 30 -1.43 16.25 5.63
CA ASN A 30 -0.54 16.60 6.72
C ASN A 30 -0.99 17.91 7.36
N ARG A 31 -0.40 18.23 8.50
CA ARG A 31 -0.75 19.41 9.30
C ARG A 31 -0.87 20.73 8.50
N ASN A 32 -0.13 20.88 7.39
CA ASN A 32 -0.17 22.10 6.60
C ASN A 32 -1.49 22.28 5.84
N ASN A 33 -2.23 21.21 5.54
CA ASN A 33 -3.45 21.28 4.72
C ASN A 33 -4.76 21.14 5.53
N PHE A 34 -4.69 20.88 6.84
CA PHE A 34 -5.89 20.71 7.67
C PHE A 34 -6.77 21.97 7.73
N SER A 35 -6.17 23.16 7.78
CA SER A 35 -6.91 24.43 7.78
C SER A 35 -7.69 24.60 6.47
N ASP A 36 -7.08 24.26 5.33
CA ASP A 36 -7.72 24.35 4.02
C ASP A 36 -8.90 23.38 3.89
N ILE A 37 -8.79 22.19 4.47
CA ILE A 37 -9.85 21.18 4.50
C ILE A 37 -11.05 21.69 5.32
N ILE A 38 -10.81 22.26 6.50
CA ILE A 38 -11.89 22.85 7.32
C ILE A 38 -12.57 23.99 6.55
N LYS A 39 -11.79 24.87 5.92
CA LYS A 39 -12.32 25.97 5.09
C LYS A 39 -13.06 25.49 3.86
N ALA A 40 -12.73 24.31 3.34
CA ALA A 40 -13.45 23.70 2.23
C ALA A 40 -14.78 23.10 2.69
N ALA A 41 -14.80 22.51 3.88
CA ALA A 41 -16.01 21.97 4.49
C ALA A 41 -17.00 23.06 4.94
N ASP A 42 -16.51 24.22 5.38
CA ASP A 42 -17.34 25.37 5.77
C ASP A 42 -17.95 26.10 4.56
N ARG A 43 -19.02 25.52 4.02
CA ARG A 43 -19.76 26.05 2.85
C ARG A 43 -20.30 27.45 3.04
N GLN A 44 -20.63 27.83 4.28
CA GLN A 44 -21.27 29.10 4.59
C GLN A 44 -20.25 30.18 4.98
N GLY A 45 -18.96 29.84 5.08
CA GLY A 45 -17.89 30.76 5.46
C GLY A 45 -18.12 31.38 6.84
N GLN A 46 -18.70 30.61 7.76
CA GLN A 46 -19.07 31.09 9.09
C GLN A 46 -17.91 31.05 10.08
N LEU A 47 -16.93 30.18 9.85
CA LEU A 47 -15.77 30.03 10.70
C LEU A 47 -14.72 31.11 10.41
N LYS A 48 -14.21 31.73 11.47
CA LYS A 48 -13.06 32.64 11.38
C LYS A 48 -11.77 31.84 11.41
N ASP A 49 -10.73 32.36 10.74
CA ASP A 49 -9.38 31.77 10.77
C ASP A 49 -8.89 31.51 12.20
N THR A 50 -9.18 32.41 13.14
CA THR A 50 -8.80 32.26 14.56
C THR A 50 -9.48 31.06 15.25
N GLU A 51 -10.71 30.74 14.86
CA GLU A 51 -11.46 29.60 15.43
C GLU A 51 -10.90 28.28 14.90
N ILE A 52 -10.58 28.24 13.61
CA ILE A 52 -9.93 27.10 12.94
C ILE A 52 -8.55 26.83 13.56
N ASP A 53 -7.75 27.88 13.74
CA ASP A 53 -6.41 27.76 14.34
C ASP A 53 -6.48 27.27 15.79
N MET A 54 -7.44 27.75 16.58
CA MET A 54 -7.64 27.28 17.95
C MET A 54 -8.02 25.80 17.99
N TYR A 55 -8.98 25.40 17.14
CA TYR A 55 -9.41 24.01 17.03
C TYR A 55 -8.24 23.08 16.67
N LEU A 56 -7.48 23.42 15.62
CA LEU A 56 -6.34 22.61 15.19
C LEU A 56 -5.26 22.52 16.29
N ARG A 57 -5.01 23.57 17.07
CA ARG A 57 -4.04 23.52 18.18
C ARG A 57 -4.43 22.55 19.29
N MET A 58 -5.73 22.30 19.48
CA MET A 58 -6.24 21.40 20.51
C MET A 58 -6.31 19.94 20.05
N LEU A 59 -6.13 19.69 18.74
CA LEU A 59 -6.32 18.39 18.12
C LEU A 59 -4.99 17.80 17.64
N SER A 60 -4.79 16.51 17.92
CA SER A 60 -3.66 15.77 17.34
C SER A 60 -3.87 15.54 15.84
N ASP A 61 -2.81 15.19 15.12
CA ASP A 61 -2.93 14.87 13.70
C ASP A 61 -3.75 13.59 13.52
N GLU A 62 -3.54 12.60 14.38
CA GLU A 62 -4.27 11.33 14.39
C GLU A 62 -5.78 11.53 14.64
N ASP A 63 -6.15 12.40 15.59
CA ASP A 63 -7.56 12.71 15.86
C ASP A 63 -8.19 13.42 14.66
N PHE A 64 -7.49 14.39 14.05
CA PHE A 64 -7.99 15.07 12.85
C PHE A 64 -8.24 14.09 11.71
N ILE A 65 -7.28 13.20 11.44
CA ILE A 65 -7.42 12.18 10.41
C ILE A 65 -8.58 11.24 10.72
N SER A 66 -8.72 10.81 11.98
CA SER A 66 -9.81 9.92 12.40
C SER A 66 -11.20 10.54 12.18
N LEU A 67 -11.32 11.87 12.31
CA LEU A 67 -12.58 12.58 12.04
C LEU A 67 -12.96 12.59 10.56
N ILE A 68 -11.99 12.77 9.65
CA ILE A 68 -12.27 12.91 8.22
C ILE A 68 -12.15 11.60 7.42
N ALA A 69 -11.47 10.59 7.97
CA ALA A 69 -11.30 9.29 7.33
C ALA A 69 -12.63 8.65 6.89
N PRO A 70 -13.72 8.66 7.69
CA PRO A 70 -15.00 8.10 7.24
C PRO A 70 -15.57 8.79 6.00
N ALA A 71 -15.38 10.09 5.84
CA ALA A 71 -15.82 10.83 4.66
C ALA A 71 -14.98 10.48 3.42
N ILE A 72 -13.67 10.29 3.61
CA ILE A 72 -12.72 9.87 2.58
C ILE A 72 -13.01 8.45 2.11
N GLU A 73 -13.24 7.52 3.05
CA GLU A 73 -13.55 6.11 2.78
C GLU A 73 -14.88 5.94 2.04
N LYS A 74 -15.93 6.68 2.42
CA LYS A 74 -17.18 6.75 1.65
C LYS A 74 -16.95 7.23 0.21
N GLY A 75 -15.88 7.97 -0.04
CA GLY A 75 -15.40 8.40 -1.34
C GLY A 75 -14.65 7.35 -2.16
N GLN A 76 -14.59 6.10 -1.71
CA GLN A 76 -13.81 5.00 -2.32
C GLN A 76 -12.29 5.24 -2.28
N PHE A 77 -11.81 5.81 -1.18
CA PHE A 77 -10.40 5.93 -0.89
C PHE A 77 -10.04 5.10 0.33
N GLN A 78 -8.91 4.41 0.29
CA GLN A 78 -8.43 3.58 1.39
C GLN A 78 -7.13 4.16 1.94
N TRP A 79 -6.96 4.11 3.27
CA TRP A 79 -5.68 4.43 3.88
C TRP A 79 -4.58 3.48 3.40
N ILE A 80 -3.41 4.03 3.06
CA ILE A 80 -2.22 3.26 2.71
C ILE A 80 -1.02 3.83 3.45
N LYS A 81 -0.16 2.94 3.94
CA LYS A 81 1.14 3.34 4.49
C LYS A 81 2.05 3.88 3.39
N GLU A 82 2.86 4.88 3.71
CA GLU A 82 3.77 5.50 2.75
C GLU A 82 4.77 4.48 2.16
N GLU A 83 5.26 3.55 3.00
CA GLU A 83 6.18 2.49 2.57
C GLU A 83 5.50 1.56 1.55
N ASN A 84 4.27 1.14 1.83
CA ASN A 84 3.49 0.30 0.91
C ASN A 84 3.23 1.03 -0.42
N TYR A 85 2.89 2.31 -0.37
CA TYR A 85 2.63 3.09 -1.59
C TYR A 85 3.90 3.24 -2.44
N SER A 86 5.07 3.44 -1.81
CA SER A 86 6.36 3.53 -2.49
C SER A 86 6.75 2.26 -3.25
N LEU A 87 6.32 1.08 -2.78
CA LEU A 87 6.53 -0.18 -3.49
C LEU A 87 5.63 -0.33 -4.72
N LEU A 88 4.44 0.27 -4.67
CA LEU A 88 3.46 0.18 -5.75
C LEU A 88 3.72 1.21 -6.86
N VAL A 89 4.48 2.27 -6.58
CA VAL A 89 4.74 3.39 -7.48
C VAL A 89 6.24 3.74 -7.45
N GLU A 90 6.99 3.31 -8.47
CA GLU A 90 8.45 3.43 -8.52
C GLU A 90 8.98 4.86 -8.38
N ASP A 91 8.28 5.84 -8.96
CA ASP A 91 8.70 7.25 -8.95
C ASP A 91 8.21 8.02 -7.70
N TYR A 92 7.57 7.33 -6.75
CA TYR A 92 7.11 7.99 -5.54
C TYR A 92 8.27 8.20 -4.56
N THR A 93 8.52 9.47 -4.22
CA THR A 93 9.48 9.84 -3.17
C THR A 93 8.72 10.18 -1.89
N PRO A 94 8.94 9.43 -0.79
CA PRO A 94 8.37 9.75 0.52
C PRO A 94 8.64 11.20 0.95
N SER A 95 7.65 11.81 1.57
CA SER A 95 7.79 13.15 2.14
C SER A 95 8.71 13.11 3.35
N LYS A 96 9.43 14.22 3.62
CA LYS A 96 10.18 14.35 4.90
C LYS A 96 9.25 14.52 6.11
N LYS A 97 7.98 14.83 5.87
CA LYS A 97 6.96 15.01 6.90
C LYS A 97 6.08 13.75 6.92
N LYS A 98 5.49 13.47 8.09
CA LYS A 98 4.48 12.43 8.21
C LYS A 98 3.25 12.83 7.37
N ASP A 99 3.06 12.12 6.27
CA ASP A 99 1.89 12.24 5.41
C ASP A 99 0.94 11.05 5.67
N TYR A 100 -0.35 11.33 5.77
CA TYR A 100 -1.40 10.32 5.78
C TYR A 100 -1.92 10.18 4.36
N LEU A 101 -1.69 9.03 3.75
CA LEU A 101 -2.04 8.77 2.37
C LEU A 101 -3.37 8.01 2.27
N PHE A 102 -4.23 8.48 1.39
CA PHE A 102 -5.47 7.83 1.01
C PHE A 102 -5.50 7.63 -0.49
N ILE A 103 -5.56 6.38 -0.95
CA ILE A 103 -5.49 6.02 -2.35
C ILE A 103 -6.86 5.57 -2.86
N ASN A 104 -7.22 5.96 -4.08
CA ASN A 104 -8.46 5.51 -4.69
C ASN A 104 -8.45 3.97 -4.85
N GLU A 105 -9.50 3.28 -4.41
CA GLU A 105 -9.57 1.81 -4.40
C GLU A 105 -9.37 1.17 -5.77
N LYS A 106 -9.94 1.76 -6.83
CA LYS A 106 -9.79 1.24 -8.20
C LYS A 106 -8.36 1.41 -8.69
N TYR A 107 -7.72 2.53 -8.33
CA TYR A 107 -6.32 2.75 -8.66
C TYR A 107 -5.40 1.81 -7.89
N LEU A 108 -5.63 1.65 -6.57
CA LEU A 108 -4.91 0.69 -5.73
C LEU A 108 -5.01 -0.72 -6.30
N THR A 109 -6.22 -1.17 -6.67
CA THR A 109 -6.43 -2.50 -7.28
C THR A 109 -5.59 -2.67 -8.55
N ARG A 110 -5.54 -1.66 -9.42
CA ARG A 110 -4.71 -1.69 -10.64
C ARG A 110 -3.22 -1.77 -10.31
N LEU A 111 -2.76 -1.06 -9.29
CA LEU A 111 -1.37 -1.13 -8.85
C LEU A 111 -1.03 -2.51 -8.28
N LEU A 112 -1.87 -3.06 -7.41
CA LEU A 112 -1.67 -4.40 -6.84
C LEU A 112 -1.60 -5.48 -7.93
N ILE A 113 -2.49 -5.44 -8.93
CA ILE A 113 -2.45 -6.37 -10.07
C ILE A 113 -1.14 -6.22 -10.85
N LYS A 114 -0.70 -5.00 -11.12
CA LYS A 114 0.57 -4.75 -11.82
C LYS A 114 1.76 -5.29 -11.02
N THR A 115 1.79 -5.06 -9.71
CA THR A 115 2.83 -5.56 -8.81
C THR A 115 2.83 -7.09 -8.78
N TYR A 116 1.66 -7.72 -8.69
CA TYR A 116 1.54 -9.18 -8.78
C TYR A 116 2.12 -9.71 -10.10
N ILE A 117 1.66 -9.20 -11.25
CA ILE A 117 2.15 -9.65 -12.57
C ILE A 117 3.66 -9.46 -12.69
N ARG A 118 4.20 -8.37 -12.13
CA ARG A 118 5.63 -8.09 -12.16
C ARG A 118 6.44 -9.10 -11.36
N TYR A 119 5.94 -9.54 -10.20
CA TYR A 119 6.66 -10.35 -9.22
C TYR A 119 6.13 -11.77 -9.06
N GLU A 120 5.19 -12.23 -9.89
CA GLU A 120 4.68 -13.61 -9.87
C GLU A 120 5.82 -14.63 -10.01
N TRP A 121 6.88 -14.31 -10.75
CA TRP A 121 8.06 -15.15 -10.88
C TRP A 121 8.73 -15.47 -9.53
N VAL A 122 8.61 -14.59 -8.54
CA VAL A 122 9.10 -14.83 -7.17
C VAL A 122 8.33 -16.00 -6.55
N LEU A 123 7.01 -16.01 -6.70
CA LEU A 123 6.15 -17.08 -6.19
C LEU A 123 6.42 -18.41 -6.91
N LYS A 124 6.69 -18.38 -8.22
CA LYS A 124 7.13 -19.55 -8.99
C LYS A 124 8.46 -20.11 -8.50
N ALA A 125 9.46 -19.24 -8.27
CA ALA A 125 10.75 -19.63 -7.71
C ALA A 125 10.59 -20.26 -6.31
N MET A 126 9.82 -19.60 -5.44
CA MET A 126 9.52 -20.11 -4.09
C MET A 126 8.83 -21.47 -4.14
N ALA A 127 7.87 -21.69 -5.04
CA ALA A 127 7.21 -22.97 -5.20
C ALA A 127 8.18 -24.08 -5.66
N ILE A 128 9.09 -23.79 -6.59
CA ILE A 128 10.13 -24.74 -7.02
C ILE A 128 11.02 -25.13 -5.84
N ASP A 129 11.45 -24.15 -5.05
CA ASP A 129 12.27 -24.42 -3.88
C ASP A 129 11.49 -25.26 -2.88
N TYR A 130 10.28 -24.83 -2.52
CA TYR A 130 9.44 -25.47 -1.50
C TYR A 130 9.05 -26.91 -1.87
N ALA A 131 8.64 -27.16 -3.11
CA ALA A 131 8.25 -28.49 -3.60
C ALA A 131 9.42 -29.49 -3.54
N LYS A 132 10.65 -29.06 -3.85
CA LYS A 132 11.86 -29.90 -3.75
C LYS A 132 12.12 -30.39 -2.32
N TYR A 133 11.72 -29.64 -1.29
CA TYR A 133 11.91 -30.05 0.10
C TYR A 133 10.79 -30.95 0.60
N LEU A 134 9.56 -30.71 0.17
CA LEU A 134 8.41 -31.53 0.55
C LEU A 134 8.28 -32.83 -0.26
N ASP A 135 9.11 -33.01 -1.31
CA ASP A 135 8.95 -34.08 -2.31
C ASP A 135 7.51 -34.11 -2.88
N GLY A 136 6.93 -32.91 -3.02
CA GLY A 136 5.56 -32.70 -3.43
C GLY A 136 5.44 -32.37 -4.92
N ASP A 137 4.23 -32.53 -5.47
CA ASP A 137 3.93 -32.06 -6.82
C ASP A 137 4.05 -30.53 -6.87
N LEU A 138 4.78 -30.02 -7.87
CA LEU A 138 5.05 -28.59 -7.99
C LEU A 138 3.77 -27.79 -8.23
N MET A 139 2.85 -28.30 -9.05
CA MET A 139 1.63 -27.59 -9.40
C MET A 139 0.65 -27.56 -8.23
N GLU A 140 0.52 -28.66 -7.49
CA GLU A 140 -0.25 -28.68 -6.24
C GLU A 140 0.34 -27.72 -5.21
N THR A 141 1.66 -27.76 -5.02
CA THR A 141 2.37 -26.85 -4.10
C THR A 141 2.14 -25.38 -4.48
N TYR A 142 2.28 -25.04 -5.77
CA TYR A 142 2.04 -23.68 -6.24
C TYR A 142 0.60 -23.24 -5.96
N LYS A 143 -0.39 -24.04 -6.32
CA LYS A 143 -1.81 -23.70 -6.11
C LYS A 143 -2.19 -23.55 -4.65
N GLU A 144 -1.67 -24.41 -3.78
CA GLU A 144 -2.05 -24.42 -2.36
C GLU A 144 -1.40 -23.27 -1.58
N TYR A 145 -0.13 -22.96 -1.86
CA TYR A 145 0.65 -22.05 -1.01
C TYR A 145 0.94 -20.69 -1.66
N PHE A 146 1.01 -20.61 -2.99
CA PHE A 146 1.62 -19.48 -3.68
C PHE A 146 0.71 -18.80 -4.71
N GLU A 147 -0.20 -19.50 -5.38
CA GLU A 147 -1.04 -18.95 -6.43
C GLU A 147 -1.90 -17.77 -5.90
N ASN A 148 -1.83 -16.63 -6.59
CA ASN A 148 -2.52 -15.39 -6.18
C ASN A 148 -2.18 -14.90 -4.76
N ASN A 149 -1.07 -15.34 -4.17
CA ASN A 149 -0.67 -14.94 -2.82
C ASN A 149 0.05 -13.58 -2.82
N ASN A 150 -0.71 -12.51 -3.05
CA ASN A 150 -0.22 -11.13 -3.02
C ASN A 150 0.46 -10.78 -1.69
N ARG A 151 0.06 -11.42 -0.59
CA ARG A 151 0.60 -11.13 0.74
C ARG A 151 2.08 -11.49 0.84
N VAL A 152 2.50 -12.60 0.23
CA VAL A 152 3.91 -13.01 0.18
C VAL A 152 4.73 -12.01 -0.63
N ILE A 153 4.22 -11.57 -1.78
CA ILE A 153 4.87 -10.53 -2.60
C ILE A 153 5.00 -9.23 -1.79
N GLU A 154 3.95 -8.77 -1.14
CA GLU A 154 4.01 -7.56 -0.31
C GLU A 154 5.07 -7.67 0.79
N LEU A 155 5.06 -8.78 1.53
CA LEU A 155 6.00 -9.00 2.64
C LEU A 155 7.45 -9.01 2.16
N ILE A 156 7.75 -9.77 1.09
CA ILE A 156 9.13 -9.87 0.61
C ILE A 156 9.64 -8.55 0.03
N LEU A 157 8.77 -7.75 -0.59
CA LEU A 157 9.14 -6.43 -1.09
C LEU A 157 9.33 -5.39 0.01
N LEU A 158 8.53 -5.44 1.10
CA LEU A 158 8.62 -4.52 2.23
C LEU A 158 9.80 -4.84 3.15
N GLU A 159 9.91 -6.09 3.56
CA GLU A 159 10.89 -6.52 4.54
C GLU A 159 12.24 -6.88 3.88
N GLY A 160 12.22 -7.09 2.56
CA GLY A 160 13.37 -7.58 1.78
C GLY A 160 13.56 -9.10 1.87
N TYR A 161 12.75 -9.79 2.69
CA TYR A 161 12.81 -11.24 2.86
C TYR A 161 11.46 -11.84 3.29
N TYR A 162 11.35 -13.16 3.16
CA TYR A 162 10.23 -13.97 3.62
C TYR A 162 10.76 -15.28 4.19
N ASP A 163 10.27 -15.67 5.36
CA ASP A 163 10.62 -16.91 6.04
C ASP A 163 9.40 -17.83 6.14
N GLU A 164 9.57 -19.10 5.77
CA GLU A 164 8.57 -20.14 5.97
C GLU A 164 9.23 -21.40 6.55
N SER A 165 8.96 -21.68 7.82
CA SER A 165 9.62 -22.76 8.56
C SER A 165 11.15 -22.64 8.55
N ALA A 166 11.84 -23.47 7.77
CA ALA A 166 13.31 -23.45 7.63
C ALA A 166 13.78 -22.85 6.28
N ASN A 167 12.84 -22.41 5.45
CA ASN A 167 13.10 -21.79 4.15
C ASN A 167 13.22 -20.28 4.33
N HIS A 168 14.25 -19.68 3.75
CA HIS A 168 14.48 -18.24 3.76
C HIS A 168 14.61 -17.73 2.33
N TRP A 169 13.79 -16.76 1.93
CA TRP A 169 13.91 -16.08 0.64
C TRP A 169 14.20 -14.60 0.86
N LYS A 170 15.21 -14.08 0.17
CA LYS A 170 15.60 -12.67 0.22
C LYS A 170 15.54 -12.09 -1.18
N ILE A 171 14.87 -10.95 -1.35
CA ILE A 171 14.84 -10.25 -2.63
C ILE A 171 15.89 -9.14 -2.66
N ASP A 172 16.65 -9.09 -3.75
CA ASP A 172 17.51 -7.96 -4.09
C ASP A 172 16.84 -7.21 -5.24
N LEU A 173 16.25 -6.06 -4.92
CA LEU A 173 15.53 -5.22 -5.88
C LEU A 173 16.47 -4.49 -6.85
N GLU A 174 17.72 -4.23 -6.45
CA GLU A 174 18.70 -3.55 -7.30
C GLU A 174 19.10 -4.43 -8.47
N HIS A 175 19.33 -5.72 -8.20
CA HIS A 175 19.69 -6.71 -9.21
C HIS A 175 18.49 -7.50 -9.75
N ASN A 176 17.30 -7.31 -9.18
CA ASN A 176 16.06 -8.03 -9.47
C ASN A 176 16.24 -9.56 -9.44
N ILE A 177 16.82 -10.05 -8.34
CA ILE A 177 17.06 -11.48 -8.07
C ILE A 177 16.41 -11.90 -6.74
N LEU A 178 16.08 -13.19 -6.65
CA LEU A 178 15.61 -13.83 -5.42
C LEU A 178 16.67 -14.84 -4.97
N ILE A 179 17.10 -14.72 -3.71
CA ILE A 179 18.09 -15.59 -3.09
C ILE A 179 17.34 -16.49 -2.10
N TYR A 180 17.36 -17.78 -2.35
CA TYR A 180 16.80 -18.78 -1.46
C TYR A 180 17.91 -19.44 -0.64
N SER A 181 17.67 -19.64 0.65
CA SER A 181 18.60 -20.27 1.59
C SER A 181 17.92 -21.31 2.47
N PHE A 182 18.58 -22.47 2.64
CA PHE A 182 18.19 -23.53 3.57
C PHE A 182 19.43 -24.20 4.16
N GLY A 183 19.70 -23.94 5.43
CA GLY A 183 20.93 -24.37 6.10
C GLY A 183 22.18 -23.80 5.41
N LYS A 184 22.94 -24.65 4.70
CA LYS A 184 24.14 -24.24 3.93
C LYS A 184 23.92 -24.14 2.43
N LYS A 185 22.72 -24.48 1.95
CA LYS A 185 22.39 -24.42 0.53
C LYS A 185 21.87 -23.03 0.20
N GLU A 186 22.32 -22.50 -0.94
CA GLU A 186 21.87 -21.24 -1.50
C GLU A 186 21.51 -21.47 -2.97
N VAL A 187 20.41 -20.88 -3.41
CA VAL A 187 19.97 -20.86 -4.81
C VAL A 187 19.64 -19.42 -5.16
N ILE A 188 20.06 -18.99 -6.35
CA ILE A 188 19.74 -17.66 -6.86
C ILE A 188 18.83 -17.84 -8.05
N TRP A 189 17.76 -17.05 -8.08
CA TRP A 189 16.78 -17.02 -9.15
C TRP A 189 16.77 -15.65 -9.80
N THR A 190 16.94 -15.62 -11.11
CA THR A 190 16.45 -14.52 -11.93
C THR A 190 15.02 -14.78 -12.37
N LYS A 191 14.31 -13.73 -12.79
CA LYS A 191 12.96 -13.85 -13.35
C LYS A 191 12.87 -14.90 -14.46
N GLY A 192 13.77 -14.81 -15.46
CA GLY A 192 13.73 -15.70 -16.62
C GLY A 192 14.02 -17.15 -16.26
N GLU A 193 14.94 -17.41 -15.34
CA GLU A 193 15.22 -18.78 -14.86
C GLU A 193 14.05 -19.35 -14.09
N ALA A 194 13.43 -18.58 -13.20
CA ALA A 194 12.29 -19.02 -12.42
C ALA A 194 11.10 -19.38 -13.31
N GLU A 195 10.76 -18.51 -14.27
CA GLU A 195 9.65 -18.72 -15.21
C GLU A 195 9.90 -19.95 -16.10
N ASN A 196 11.05 -20.03 -16.76
CA ASN A 196 11.39 -21.16 -17.63
C ASN A 196 11.42 -22.48 -16.86
N ARG A 197 12.04 -22.48 -15.67
CA ARG A 197 12.17 -23.71 -14.88
C ARG A 197 10.84 -24.18 -14.32
N PHE A 198 9.95 -23.25 -13.97
CA PHE A 198 8.61 -23.57 -13.51
C PHE A 198 7.82 -24.26 -14.63
N GLU A 199 7.88 -23.72 -15.85
CA GLU A 199 7.23 -24.32 -17.03
C GLU A 199 7.81 -25.67 -17.43
N GLU A 200 9.13 -25.89 -17.29
CA GLU A 200 9.77 -27.19 -17.57
C GLU A 200 9.36 -28.31 -16.60
N LEU A 201 8.95 -27.96 -15.38
CA LEU A 201 8.68 -28.90 -14.30
C LEU A 201 7.20 -29.25 -14.13
N ILE A 202 6.32 -28.69 -14.98
CA ILE A 202 4.87 -28.94 -15.03
C ILE A 202 4.56 -29.76 -16.28
#